data_AF-A0A954SDD3-F1
#
_entry.id   AF-A0A954SDD3-F1
#
_cell.length_a   1.000
_cell.length_b   1.000
_cell.length_c   1.000
_cell.angle_alpha   90.00
_cell.angle_beta   90.00
_cell.angle_gamma   90.00
#
_symmetry.space_group_name_H-M   'P 1'
#
loop_
_entity.id
_entity.type
_entity.pdbx_description
1 polymer ?
#
loop_
_entity_poly.entity_id
_entity_poly.type
_entity_poly.pdbx_seq_one_letter_code
_entity_poly.pdbx_strand_id
1 'polypeptide(L)'
;QELYEDGEGVIRFGNHRFSVNTQVLDLTTVLRNDRLHLHLTGTDFFEVIESEILNATRDVWSMEVISENREVYRAEYLAYQMLKASGGRQSPVGGDSLTRDGLESSPSSDRENQGVDTPRSPLLTLVQKFMGPRYSEGYTKGVHDHDAAIILRALLDIDATCGLLRYSSRARAIANVYWHHFGRV
;
A
#
# COMPACT_ATOMS: atom_id res chain seq x y z
N GLN A 1 -2.15 -55.33 25.75
CA GLN A 1 -3.26 -54.47 26.20
C GLN A 1 -3.33 -53.33 25.20
N GLU A 2 -4.39 -53.31 24.39
CA GLU A 2 -4.56 -52.36 23.29
C GLU A 2 -4.61 -50.93 23.87
N LEU A 3 -3.66 -50.10 23.43
CA LEU A 3 -3.45 -48.74 23.93
C LEU A 3 -4.49 -47.75 23.41
N TYR A 4 -5.25 -48.15 22.39
CA TYR A 4 -6.24 -47.33 21.67
C TYR A 4 -7.65 -47.90 21.93
N GLU A 5 -8.55 -47.05 22.40
CA GLU A 5 -9.97 -47.36 22.58
C GLU A 5 -10.75 -46.41 21.66
N ASP A 6 -11.63 -46.92 20.79
CA ASP A 6 -12.45 -46.14 19.83
C ASP A 6 -11.69 -45.39 18.70
N GLY A 7 -10.72 -46.04 18.06
CA GLY A 7 -9.99 -45.51 16.89
C GLY A 7 -8.69 -44.76 17.24
N GLU A 8 -7.93 -44.32 16.23
CA GLU A 8 -6.55 -43.78 16.36
C GLU A 8 -6.40 -42.49 17.21
N GLY A 9 -7.49 -41.93 17.76
CA GLY A 9 -7.50 -40.60 18.38
C GLY A 9 -7.52 -40.55 19.91
N VAL A 10 -7.66 -41.68 20.62
CA VAL A 10 -7.70 -41.68 22.09
C VAL A 10 -6.83 -42.78 22.67
N ILE A 11 -5.87 -42.39 23.51
CA ILE A 11 -5.06 -43.31 24.32
C ILE A 11 -5.65 -43.40 25.72
N ARG A 12 -5.85 -44.62 26.22
CA ARG A 12 -6.29 -44.86 27.60
C ARG A 12 -5.15 -45.36 28.47
N PHE A 13 -4.83 -44.62 29.53
CA PHE A 13 -3.93 -45.07 30.60
C PHE A 13 -4.69 -45.15 31.92
N GLY A 14 -4.99 -46.38 32.35
CA GLY A 14 -5.81 -46.63 33.54
C GLY A 14 -7.23 -46.05 33.37
N ASN A 15 -7.63 -45.17 34.30
CA ASN A 15 -8.93 -44.49 34.27
C ASN A 15 -8.91 -43.17 33.49
N HIS A 16 -7.76 -42.79 32.91
CA HIS A 16 -7.59 -41.52 32.22
C HIS A 16 -7.56 -41.72 30.71
N ARG A 17 -8.26 -40.83 30.01
CA ARG A 17 -8.32 -40.78 28.54
C ARG A 17 -7.55 -39.56 28.07
N PHE A 18 -6.66 -39.77 27.11
CA PHE A 18 -5.84 -38.73 26.48
C PHE A 18 -6.22 -38.65 25.01
N SER A 19 -6.58 -37.45 24.55
CA SER A 19 -6.76 -37.20 23.12
C SER A 19 -5.40 -37.17 22.43
N VAL A 20 -5.25 -37.90 21.34
CA VAL A 20 -4.05 -37.87 20.49
C VAL A 20 -4.39 -37.10 19.24
N ASN A 21 -3.70 -35.98 19.04
CA ASN A 21 -3.79 -35.23 17.80
C ASN A 21 -2.65 -35.66 16.87
N THR A 22 -2.99 -36.28 15.73
CA THR A 22 -2.05 -36.69 14.69
C THR A 22 -2.05 -35.74 13.48
N GLN A 23 -2.75 -34.60 13.58
CA GLN A 23 -2.73 -33.57 12.54
C GLN A 23 -1.30 -33.11 12.26
N VAL A 24 -1.05 -32.78 11.00
CA VAL A 24 0.23 -32.20 10.58
C VAL A 24 0.46 -30.91 11.37
N LEU A 25 1.60 -30.84 12.05
CA LEU A 25 2.02 -29.65 12.75
C LEU A 25 2.20 -28.49 11.76
N ASP A 26 1.59 -27.37 12.07
CA ASP A 26 1.65 -26.15 11.28
C ASP A 26 2.34 -25.05 12.06
N LEU A 27 3.27 -24.35 11.41
CA LEU A 27 4.08 -23.30 12.01
C LEU A 27 3.73 -21.98 11.34
N THR A 28 3.24 -21.04 12.14
CA THR A 28 2.80 -19.72 11.67
C THR A 28 3.62 -18.61 12.32
N THR A 29 3.54 -17.40 11.76
CA THR A 29 4.12 -16.21 12.38
C THR A 29 3.01 -15.31 12.91
N VAL A 30 3.15 -14.84 14.14
CA VAL A 30 2.17 -13.95 14.80
C VAL A 30 2.87 -12.75 15.45
N LEU A 31 2.20 -11.60 15.46
CA LEU A 31 2.64 -10.42 16.18
C LEU A 31 2.07 -10.44 17.61
N ARG A 32 2.92 -10.52 18.63
CA ARG A 32 2.51 -10.47 20.06
C ARG A 32 3.43 -9.53 20.82
N ASN A 33 2.87 -8.68 21.68
CA ASN A 33 3.63 -7.71 22.49
C ASN A 33 4.66 -6.93 21.65
N ASP A 34 4.27 -6.56 20.42
CA ASP A 34 5.12 -5.81 19.48
C ASP A 34 6.43 -6.53 19.08
N ARG A 35 6.38 -7.87 19.04
CA ARG A 35 7.42 -8.78 18.55
C ARG A 35 6.83 -9.90 17.70
N LEU A 36 7.51 -10.26 16.61
CA LEU A 36 7.16 -11.45 15.82
C LEU A 36 7.54 -12.72 16.59
N HIS A 37 6.63 -13.68 16.61
CA HIS A 37 6.82 -15.01 17.18
C HIS A 37 6.50 -16.07 16.14
N LEU A 38 7.25 -17.17 16.16
CA LEU A 38 6.80 -18.44 15.62
C LEU A 38 5.76 -19.03 16.56
N HIS A 39 4.69 -19.57 16.00
CA HIS A 39 3.64 -20.23 16.74
C HIS A 39 3.34 -21.60 16.13
N LEU A 40 3.42 -22.64 16.95
CA LEU A 40 3.03 -23.98 16.55
C LEU A 40 1.53 -24.17 16.80
N THR A 41 0.77 -24.18 15.71
CA THR A 41 -0.70 -24.21 15.73
C THR A 41 -1.22 -25.39 16.54
N GLY A 42 -2.22 -25.15 17.40
CA GLY A 42 -2.83 -26.17 18.25
C GLY A 42 -2.06 -26.44 19.56
N THR A 43 -1.03 -25.66 19.87
CA THR A 43 -0.27 -25.73 21.12
C THR A 43 -0.13 -24.34 21.73
N ASP A 44 0.31 -24.23 22.99
CA ASP A 44 0.69 -22.95 23.61
C ASP A 44 2.17 -22.59 23.36
N PHE A 45 2.81 -23.21 22.36
CA PHE A 45 4.20 -22.94 22.04
C PHE A 45 4.35 -21.65 21.21
N PHE A 46 5.20 -20.76 21.70
CA PHE A 46 5.60 -19.52 21.02
C PHE A 46 7.09 -19.29 21.22
N GLU A 47 7.78 -18.88 20.15
CA GLU A 47 9.19 -18.55 20.16
C GLU A 47 9.41 -17.22 19.46
N VAL A 48 10.16 -16.30 20.07
CA VAL A 48 10.47 -15.00 19.46
C VAL A 48 11.34 -15.20 18.23
N ILE A 49 11.03 -14.52 17.13
CA ILE A 49 11.87 -14.55 15.93
C ILE A 49 13.08 -13.61 16.13
N GLU A 50 14.27 -14.19 16.33
CA GLU A 50 15.53 -13.46 16.42
C GLU A 50 16.18 -13.30 15.04
N SER A 51 15.62 -12.44 14.19
CA SER A 51 16.15 -12.15 12.86
C SER A 51 16.39 -10.65 12.67
N GLU A 52 17.63 -10.26 12.40
CA GLU A 52 18.00 -8.86 12.14
C GLU A 52 17.25 -8.28 10.92
N ILE A 53 17.12 -9.08 9.86
CA ILE A 53 16.43 -8.66 8.62
C ILE A 53 14.95 -8.42 8.88
N LEU A 54 14.28 -9.28 9.66
CA LEU A 54 12.86 -9.09 9.97
C LEU A 54 12.65 -7.95 10.98
N ASN A 55 13.52 -7.85 11.99
CA ASN A 55 13.45 -6.75 12.97
C ASN A 55 13.66 -5.37 12.31
N ALA A 56 14.41 -5.31 11.22
CA ALA A 56 14.58 -4.10 10.42
C ALA A 56 13.29 -3.65 9.70
N THR A 57 12.26 -4.50 9.59
CA THR A 57 10.96 -4.18 8.95
C THR A 57 9.84 -3.95 9.96
N ARG A 58 10.17 -3.71 11.23
CA ARG A 58 9.19 -3.55 12.33
C ARG A 58 8.15 -2.46 12.09
N ASP A 59 8.55 -1.40 11.41
CA ASP A 59 7.74 -0.26 10.99
C ASP A 59 6.52 -0.66 10.15
N VAL A 60 6.55 -1.82 9.47
CA VAL A 60 5.43 -2.30 8.65
C VAL A 60 4.70 -3.52 9.22
N TRP A 61 5.10 -4.06 10.37
CA TRP A 61 4.52 -5.30 10.92
C TRP A 61 3.03 -5.19 11.26
N SER A 62 2.57 -4.01 11.66
CA SER A 62 1.16 -3.75 11.98
C SER A 62 0.36 -3.23 10.80
N MET A 63 0.95 -3.12 9.60
CA MET A 63 0.24 -2.65 8.42
C MET A 63 -0.64 -3.79 7.85
N GLU A 64 -1.95 -3.58 7.85
CA GLU A 64 -2.90 -4.52 7.26
C GLU A 64 -2.91 -4.46 5.72
N VAL A 65 -2.67 -3.27 5.17
CA VAL A 65 -2.61 -3.01 3.72
C VAL A 65 -1.42 -2.11 3.40
N ILE A 66 -0.88 -2.22 2.19
CA ILE A 66 0.28 -1.43 1.76
C ILE A 66 -0.03 0.07 1.58
N SER A 67 -1.31 0.42 1.47
CA SER A 67 -1.80 1.75 1.13
C SER A 67 -2.07 2.64 2.34
N GLU A 68 -1.87 2.15 3.57
CA GLU A 68 -2.23 2.87 4.78
C GLU A 68 -1.28 2.59 5.95
N ASN A 69 -0.96 3.65 6.69
CA ASN A 69 -0.37 3.54 8.02
C ASN A 69 -0.82 4.73 8.88
N ARG A 70 -0.15 4.97 10.01
CA ARG A 70 -0.49 6.08 10.92
C ARG A 70 -0.24 7.48 10.34
N GLU A 71 0.59 7.58 9.31
CA GLU A 71 1.03 8.84 8.71
C GLU A 71 0.51 9.05 7.28
N VAL A 72 0.07 7.98 6.61
CA VAL A 72 -0.35 7.99 5.21
C VAL A 72 -1.75 7.42 5.08
N TYR A 73 -2.66 8.24 4.56
CA TYR A 73 -4.02 7.85 4.25
C TYR A 73 -4.11 7.13 2.88
N ARG A 74 -5.07 6.20 2.73
CA ARG A 74 -5.26 5.43 1.49
C ARG A 74 -5.41 6.30 0.25
N ALA A 75 -6.17 7.38 0.34
CA ALA A 75 -6.38 8.27 -0.81
C ALA A 75 -5.10 9.01 -1.22
N GLU A 76 -4.24 9.36 -0.27
CA GLU A 76 -2.94 10.00 -0.54
C GLU A 76 -2.00 9.03 -1.26
N TYR A 77 -1.93 7.79 -0.79
CA TYR A 77 -1.15 6.75 -1.45
C TYR A 77 -1.64 6.48 -2.88
N LEU A 78 -2.96 6.42 -3.09
CA LEU A 78 -3.57 6.27 -4.42
C LEU A 78 -3.21 7.44 -5.35
N ALA A 79 -3.35 8.68 -4.87
CA ALA A 79 -2.99 9.88 -5.63
C ALA A 79 -1.49 9.90 -5.99
N TYR A 80 -0.61 9.52 -5.04
CA TYR A 80 0.82 9.40 -5.28
C TYR A 80 1.15 8.36 -6.36
N GLN A 81 0.55 7.17 -6.28
CA GLN A 81 0.75 6.10 -7.27
C GLN A 81 0.33 6.54 -8.68
N MET A 82 -0.77 7.28 -8.79
CA MET A 82 -1.23 7.83 -10.07
C MET A 82 -0.32 8.93 -10.61
N LEU A 83 0.15 9.85 -9.76
CA LEU A 83 1.12 10.88 -10.15
C LEU A 83 2.45 10.27 -10.60
N LYS A 84 2.88 9.20 -9.94
CA LYS A 84 4.10 8.45 -10.31
C LYS A 84 3.91 7.78 -11.67
N ALA A 85 2.76 7.14 -11.90
CA ALA A 85 2.42 6.51 -13.18
C ALA A 85 2.30 7.51 -14.35
N SER A 86 1.97 8.78 -14.08
CA SER A 86 1.81 9.81 -15.12
C SER A 86 3.10 10.52 -15.57
N GLY A 87 4.24 10.25 -14.91
CA GLY A 87 5.53 10.84 -15.30
C GLY A 87 6.57 11.00 -14.18
N GLY A 88 6.31 10.49 -12.97
CA GLY A 88 7.24 10.56 -11.85
C GLY A 88 8.35 9.50 -11.91
N ARG A 89 9.33 9.65 -12.82
CA ARG A 89 10.69 9.05 -12.92
C ARG A 89 11.02 7.59 -12.50
N GLN A 90 10.13 6.82 -11.89
CA GLN A 90 10.33 5.42 -11.52
C GLN A 90 8.96 4.75 -11.52
N SER A 91 8.59 4.03 -12.56
CA SER A 91 7.43 3.13 -12.50
C SER A 91 7.94 1.75 -12.05
N PRO A 92 7.53 1.20 -10.89
CA PRO A 92 7.80 -0.20 -10.60
C PRO A 92 6.78 -1.03 -11.39
N VAL A 93 7.30 -1.69 -12.42
CA VAL A 93 6.83 -2.94 -13.05
C VAL A 93 5.31 -3.07 -13.23
N GLY A 94 4.88 -2.88 -14.49
CA GLY A 94 3.70 -3.54 -15.06
C GLY A 94 2.34 -2.95 -14.69
N GLY A 95 1.82 -2.05 -15.53
CA GLY A 95 0.40 -1.69 -15.52
C GLY A 95 0.14 -0.26 -15.95
N ASP A 96 -0.58 -0.11 -17.07
CA ASP A 96 -1.13 1.13 -17.65
C ASP A 96 -0.28 2.40 -17.50
N SER A 97 0.50 2.71 -18.53
CA SER A 97 1.12 4.03 -18.68
C SER A 97 -0.01 5.06 -18.88
N LEU A 98 -0.44 5.70 -17.80
CA LEU A 98 -1.34 6.84 -17.86
C LEU A 98 -0.60 7.99 -18.55
N THR A 99 -1.03 8.37 -19.76
CA THR A 99 -0.45 9.53 -20.44
C THR A 99 -0.88 10.80 -19.72
N ARG A 100 0.09 11.67 -19.42
CA ARG A 100 -0.11 12.96 -18.75
C ARG A 100 -1.21 13.82 -19.39
N ASP A 101 -1.34 13.73 -20.72
CA ASP A 101 -2.36 14.40 -21.53
C ASP A 101 -3.81 14.03 -21.13
N GLY A 102 -4.04 12.79 -20.68
CA GLY A 102 -5.36 12.33 -20.22
C GLY A 102 -5.74 12.81 -18.81
N LEU A 103 -4.78 13.30 -18.03
CA LEU A 103 -4.99 13.82 -16.67
C LEU A 103 -5.16 15.35 -16.66
N GLU A 104 -4.47 16.07 -17.55
CA GLU A 104 -4.48 17.54 -17.62
C GLU A 104 -5.66 18.12 -18.41
N SER A 105 -6.29 17.35 -19.30
CA SER A 105 -7.40 17.79 -20.18
C SER A 105 -8.75 18.00 -19.48
N SER A 106 -8.80 17.92 -18.15
CA SER A 106 -10.01 18.20 -17.37
C SER A 106 -9.99 19.65 -16.87
N PRO A 107 -10.94 20.51 -17.28
CA PRO A 107 -10.95 21.93 -16.90
C PRO A 107 -11.06 22.14 -15.39
N SER A 108 -10.45 23.23 -14.91
CA SER A 108 -10.35 23.65 -13.51
C SER A 108 -11.66 24.25 -12.94
N SER A 109 -12.79 24.07 -13.62
CA SER A 109 -14.06 24.78 -13.33
C SER A 109 -15.18 23.87 -12.80
N ASP A 110 -14.84 22.86 -12.00
CA ASP A 110 -15.83 22.07 -11.26
C ASP A 110 -15.97 22.57 -9.80
N ARG A 111 -15.89 23.90 -9.60
CA ARG A 111 -16.29 24.52 -8.33
C ARG A 111 -17.79 24.78 -8.40
N GLU A 112 -18.55 24.11 -7.53
CA GLU A 112 -19.91 24.48 -7.08
C GLU A 112 -21.15 24.00 -7.86
N ASN A 113 -21.25 22.74 -8.27
CA ASN A 113 -22.60 22.16 -8.40
C ASN A 113 -22.63 20.65 -8.12
N GLN A 114 -22.71 20.29 -6.84
CA GLN A 114 -23.10 18.95 -6.41
C GLN A 114 -24.62 18.81 -6.51
N GLY A 115 -25.11 18.65 -7.74
CA GLY A 115 -26.44 18.09 -8.01
C GLY A 115 -26.32 16.57 -8.17
N VAL A 116 -27.38 15.84 -7.81
CA VAL A 116 -27.43 14.37 -7.80
C VAL A 116 -27.23 13.74 -9.21
N ASP A 117 -27.31 14.53 -10.29
CA ASP A 117 -27.23 14.07 -11.69
C ASP A 117 -26.14 14.76 -12.53
N THR A 118 -25.06 15.27 -11.94
CA THR A 118 -23.93 15.84 -12.71
C THR A 118 -23.03 14.74 -13.27
N PRO A 119 -22.60 14.79 -14.55
CA PRO A 119 -21.66 13.81 -15.10
C PRO A 119 -20.39 13.76 -14.26
N ARG A 120 -19.97 12.54 -13.91
CA ARG A 120 -18.80 12.28 -13.06
C ARG A 120 -17.56 12.94 -13.67
N SER A 121 -16.83 13.74 -12.87
CA SER A 121 -15.58 14.40 -13.31
C SER A 121 -14.68 13.40 -14.03
N PRO A 122 -14.11 13.72 -15.21
CA PRO A 122 -13.28 12.78 -15.97
C PRO A 122 -12.10 12.24 -15.15
N LEU A 123 -11.52 13.07 -14.28
CA LEU A 123 -10.45 12.66 -13.36
C LEU A 123 -10.92 11.61 -12.37
N LEU A 124 -12.12 11.75 -11.78
CA LEU A 124 -12.67 10.77 -10.85
C LEU A 124 -12.92 9.42 -11.55
N THR A 125 -13.36 9.44 -12.80
CA THR A 125 -13.52 8.22 -13.61
C THR A 125 -12.16 7.53 -13.83
N LEU A 126 -11.12 8.30 -14.09
CA LEU A 126 -9.75 7.80 -14.25
C LEU A 126 -9.21 7.20 -12.95
N VAL A 127 -9.40 7.89 -11.81
CA VAL A 127 -9.04 7.38 -10.48
C VAL A 127 -9.75 6.07 -10.18
N GLN A 128 -11.05 5.99 -10.44
CA GLN A 128 -11.82 4.75 -10.23
C GLN A 128 -11.34 3.59 -11.10
N LYS A 129 -10.99 3.88 -12.36
CA LYS A 129 -10.39 2.87 -13.26
C LYS A 129 -9.05 2.39 -12.73
N PHE A 130 -8.19 3.30 -12.25
CA PHE A 130 -6.87 2.96 -11.69
C PHE A 130 -6.96 2.21 -10.35
N MET A 131 -7.93 2.56 -9.52
CA MET A 131 -8.23 1.93 -8.24
C MET A 131 -8.79 0.51 -8.38
N GLY A 132 -9.66 0.27 -9.38
CA GLY A 132 -10.40 -0.98 -9.57
C GLY A 132 -9.59 -2.29 -9.46
N PRO A 133 -8.45 -2.44 -10.16
CA PRO A 133 -7.66 -3.67 -10.09
C PRO A 133 -6.86 -3.84 -8.78
N ARG A 134 -6.82 -2.83 -7.90
CA ARG A 134 -5.97 -2.80 -6.69
C ARG A 134 -6.73 -3.19 -5.42
N TYR A 135 -7.45 -4.32 -5.48
CA TYR A 135 -8.29 -4.77 -4.36
C TYR A 135 -7.48 -5.10 -3.08
N SER A 136 -6.23 -5.55 -3.21
CA SER A 136 -5.31 -5.80 -2.08
C SER A 136 -4.87 -4.53 -1.35
N GLU A 137 -5.13 -3.35 -1.93
CA GLU A 137 -4.84 -2.05 -1.33
C GLU A 137 -6.04 -1.48 -0.54
N GLY A 138 -7.13 -2.24 -0.38
CA GLY A 138 -8.21 -1.90 0.57
C GLY A 138 -8.98 -0.61 0.28
N TYR A 139 -9.11 -0.19 -0.98
CA TYR A 139 -9.84 1.04 -1.30
C TYR A 139 -11.37 0.90 -1.16
N THR A 140 -12.03 2.03 -0.89
CA THR A 140 -13.48 2.15 -0.68
C THR A 140 -13.98 3.16 -1.69
N LYS A 141 -14.80 2.69 -2.62
CA LYS A 141 -15.40 3.54 -3.66
C LYS A 141 -16.34 4.57 -3.04
N GLY A 142 -16.28 5.80 -3.52
CA GLY A 142 -16.98 6.97 -2.98
C GLY A 142 -16.22 7.70 -1.87
N VAL A 143 -15.17 7.11 -1.30
CA VAL A 143 -14.35 7.71 -0.23
C VAL A 143 -12.94 7.93 -0.77
N HIS A 144 -12.19 6.84 -0.97
CA HIS A 144 -10.78 6.90 -1.32
C HIS A 144 -10.55 7.44 -2.74
N ASP A 145 -11.41 7.10 -3.70
CA ASP A 145 -11.36 7.61 -5.07
C ASP A 145 -11.73 9.10 -5.17
N HIS A 146 -12.69 9.55 -4.36
CA HIS A 146 -13.09 10.96 -4.30
C HIS A 146 -11.95 11.82 -3.74
N ASP A 147 -11.43 11.46 -2.58
CA ASP A 147 -10.35 12.20 -1.93
C ASP A 147 -9.06 12.16 -2.76
N ALA A 148 -8.75 11.01 -3.37
CA ALA A 148 -7.60 10.88 -4.24
C ALA A 148 -7.72 11.77 -5.48
N ALA A 149 -8.93 11.94 -6.04
CA ALA A 149 -9.15 12.85 -7.16
C ALA A 149 -8.88 14.31 -6.78
N ILE A 150 -9.26 14.74 -5.57
CA ILE A 150 -9.01 16.09 -5.06
C ILE A 150 -7.50 16.31 -4.87
N ILE A 151 -6.82 15.38 -4.19
CA ILE A 151 -5.37 15.45 -3.94
C ILE A 151 -4.60 15.44 -5.26
N LEU A 152 -4.93 14.50 -6.15
CA LEU A 152 -4.26 14.35 -7.44
C LEU A 152 -4.42 15.61 -8.31
N ARG A 153 -5.60 16.24 -8.32
CA ARG A 153 -5.81 17.52 -9.03
C ARG A 153 -4.82 18.57 -8.55
N ALA A 154 -4.74 18.80 -7.23
CA ALA A 154 -3.86 19.80 -6.66
C ALA A 154 -2.38 19.52 -6.99
N LEU A 155 -1.97 18.25 -6.95
CA LEU A 155 -0.60 17.84 -7.31
C LEU A 155 -0.29 18.05 -8.79
N LEU A 156 -1.23 17.74 -9.68
CA LEU A 156 -1.08 17.98 -11.13
C LEU A 156 -0.98 19.48 -11.44
N ASP A 157 -1.82 20.31 -10.80
CA ASP A 157 -1.79 21.76 -10.98
C ASP A 157 -0.44 22.35 -10.52
N ILE A 158 0.11 21.86 -9.39
CA ILE A 158 1.44 22.25 -8.92
C ILE A 158 2.52 21.76 -9.89
N ASP A 159 2.50 20.50 -10.33
CA ASP A 159 3.53 19.96 -11.23
C ASP A 159 3.53 20.67 -12.59
N ALA A 160 2.36 21.07 -13.10
CA ALA A 160 2.24 21.85 -14.34
C ALA A 160 2.77 23.29 -14.21
N THR A 161 2.61 23.93 -13.04
CA THR A 161 2.93 25.35 -12.84
C THR A 161 4.29 25.62 -12.20
N CYS A 162 4.85 24.65 -11.46
CA CYS A 162 6.07 24.87 -10.67
C CYS A 162 7.33 25.09 -11.52
N GLY A 163 7.32 24.70 -12.80
CA GLY A 163 8.45 24.91 -13.72
C GLY A 163 9.77 24.38 -13.16
N LEU A 164 10.80 25.23 -13.10
CA LEU A 164 12.10 24.85 -12.53
C LEU A 164 12.07 24.65 -11.01
N LEU A 165 11.03 25.12 -10.30
CA LEU A 165 10.93 24.98 -8.84
C LEU A 165 10.82 23.52 -8.39
N ARG A 166 10.50 22.60 -9.30
CA ARG A 166 10.54 21.15 -9.06
C ARG A 166 11.93 20.61 -8.68
N TYR A 167 13.00 21.32 -9.02
CA TYR A 167 14.37 20.94 -8.69
C TYR A 167 14.83 21.62 -7.41
N SER A 168 15.75 21.02 -6.64
CA SER A 168 16.29 21.66 -5.44
C SER A 168 17.01 22.99 -5.76
N SER A 169 17.04 23.90 -4.78
CA SER A 169 17.72 25.21 -4.92
C SER A 169 19.18 25.06 -5.37
N ARG A 170 19.90 24.09 -4.80
CA ARG A 170 21.29 23.76 -5.18
C ARG A 170 21.40 23.32 -6.64
N ALA A 171 20.51 22.45 -7.12
CA ALA A 171 20.53 22.00 -8.51
C ALA A 171 20.30 23.17 -9.48
N ARG A 172 19.33 24.04 -9.16
CA ARG A 172 19.06 25.26 -9.96
C ARG A 172 20.27 26.21 -9.97
N ALA A 173 20.91 26.42 -8.83
CA ALA A 173 22.09 27.29 -8.72
C ALA A 173 23.26 26.78 -9.57
N ILE A 174 23.56 25.47 -9.48
CA ILE A 174 24.62 24.84 -10.29
C ILE A 174 24.28 24.93 -11.78
N ALA A 175 23.03 24.65 -12.16
CA ALA A 175 22.60 24.75 -13.55
C ALA A 175 22.77 26.17 -14.10
N ASN A 176 22.45 27.20 -13.30
CA ASN A 176 22.68 28.61 -13.67
C ASN A 176 24.18 28.91 -13.86
N VAL A 177 25.05 28.49 -12.94
CA VAL A 177 26.50 28.69 -13.07
C VAL A 177 27.03 28.00 -14.33
N TYR A 178 26.61 26.75 -14.56
CA TYR A 178 26.97 26.00 -15.77
C TYR A 178 26.56 26.76 -17.02
N TRP A 179 25.29 27.13 -17.13
CA TRP A 179 24.76 27.82 -18.31
C TRP A 179 25.47 29.14 -18.62
N HIS A 180 25.77 29.92 -17.58
CA HIS A 180 26.39 31.25 -17.75
C HIS A 180 27.90 31.22 -17.97
N HIS A 181 28.63 30.26 -17.38
CA HIS A 181 30.10 30.25 -17.41
C HIS A 181 30.70 29.15 -18.30
N PHE A 182 29.97 28.06 -18.54
CA PHE A 182 30.48 26.87 -19.21
C PHE A 182 29.63 26.42 -20.41
N GLY A 183 28.37 26.87 -20.48
CA GLY A 183 27.39 26.45 -21.50
C GLY A 183 27.35 27.29 -22.78
N ARG A 184 28.15 28.36 -22.87
CA ARG A 184 28.31 29.11 -24.13
C ARG A 184 29.35 28.40 -25.00
N VAL A 185 28.89 27.73 -26.05
CA VAL A 185 29.69 27.33 -27.22
C VAL A 185 29.56 28.42 -28.28
#